data_AF-A0A7X4XMR5-F1
#
_entry.id   AF-A0A7X4XMR5-F1
#
_cell.length_a   1.000
_cell.length_b   1.000
_cell.length_c   1.000
_cell.angle_alpha   90.00
_cell.angle_beta   90.00
_cell.angle_gamma   90.00
#
_symmetry.space_group_name_H-M   'P 1'
#
loop_
_entity.id
_entity.type
_entity.pdbx_description
1 polymer ?
#
loop_
_entity_poly.entity_id
_entity_poly.type
_entity_poly.pdbx_seq_one_letter_code
_entity_poly.pdbx_strand_id
1 'polypeptide(L)'
;MTLYSDLTGIPPNLPPLLLILAAFLRFINASSADKNYRRLRCLSSSYAVSVLIKFGYLCVTPLYLAEIPIGDDRYPLTLSFDGKIRKEGELALSLENASGDAYYTLGFTFQNNKILIGCIQGTTNDNGFSRLFTKAVFGLRPKSFMVEALQIIAQHLAIEHIYAIKNSAHIYNAKRYNKKINLNYDQLWQEHDGTEHDQWFYALPIESKRKAMEEIKRPKRKMYRERYLWLDQFKDEMIHSLQPCLLCS
;
A
#
# COMPACT_ATOMS: atom_id res chain seq x y z
N MET A 1 -32.49 -6.35 25.59
CA MET A 1 -32.66 -7.23 26.78
C MET A 1 -32.64 -8.67 26.30
N THR A 2 -31.86 -9.63 26.84
CA THR A 2 -30.66 -9.61 27.74
C THR A 2 -30.24 -11.08 27.95
N LEU A 3 -29.00 -11.51 28.17
CA LEU A 3 -27.64 -10.90 28.14
C LEU A 3 -26.89 -11.44 26.87
N TYR A 4 -25.57 -11.44 26.62
CA TYR A 4 -24.33 -11.11 27.36
C TYR A 4 -23.76 -12.18 28.35
N SER A 5 -23.43 -13.37 27.84
CA SER A 5 -22.67 -14.42 28.55
C SER A 5 -21.60 -15.07 27.64
N ASP A 6 -20.79 -15.98 28.20
CA ASP A 6 -19.79 -16.82 27.51
C ASP A 6 -18.56 -16.12 26.90
N LEU A 7 -17.99 -15.18 27.66
CA LEU A 7 -16.61 -14.65 27.46
C LEU A 7 -15.63 -15.14 28.56
N THR A 8 -15.66 -16.42 28.90
CA THR A 8 -14.69 -17.05 29.83
C THR A 8 -14.29 -18.43 29.31
N GLY A 9 -13.02 -18.62 28.92
CA GLY A 9 -12.56 -19.92 28.39
C GLY A 9 -11.27 -19.95 27.57
N ILE A 10 -10.51 -18.85 27.47
CA ILE A 10 -9.18 -18.84 26.83
C ILE A 10 -8.13 -18.79 27.94
N PRO A 11 -7.28 -19.82 28.12
CA PRO A 11 -6.18 -19.76 29.08
C PRO A 11 -5.13 -18.73 28.61
N PRO A 12 -4.56 -17.91 29.51
CA PRO A 12 -3.82 -16.70 29.15
C PRO A 12 -2.40 -16.93 28.59
N ASN A 13 -2.06 -18.15 28.17
CA ASN A 13 -0.71 -18.52 27.74
C ASN A 13 -0.71 -19.62 26.65
N LEU A 14 -1.58 -19.46 25.65
CA LEU A 14 -1.62 -20.32 24.47
C LEU A 14 -0.56 -19.85 23.46
N PRO A 15 0.36 -20.70 22.96
CA PRO A 15 1.41 -20.25 22.05
C PRO A 15 0.82 -19.74 20.71
N PRO A 16 1.44 -18.76 20.02
CA PRO A 16 0.83 -18.08 18.87
C PRO A 16 0.32 -19.01 17.76
N LEU A 17 1.05 -20.11 17.50
CA LEU A 17 0.66 -21.16 16.55
C LEU A 17 -0.71 -21.77 16.84
N LEU A 18 -1.09 -21.91 18.11
CA LEU A 18 -2.37 -22.49 18.52
C LEU A 18 -3.55 -21.49 18.38
N LEU A 19 -3.28 -20.18 18.52
CA LEU A 19 -4.26 -19.13 18.17
C LEU A 19 -4.48 -19.10 16.65
N ILE A 20 -3.41 -19.21 15.85
CA ILE A 20 -3.48 -19.32 14.39
C ILE A 20 -4.26 -20.58 13.97
N LEU A 21 -4.01 -21.73 14.61
CA LEU A 21 -4.73 -22.98 14.34
C LEU A 21 -6.21 -22.90 14.73
N ALA A 22 -6.53 -22.28 15.88
CA ALA A 22 -7.92 -22.06 16.32
C ALA A 22 -8.68 -21.10 15.37
N ALA A 23 -8.02 -20.06 14.86
CA ALA A 23 -8.58 -19.19 13.82
C ALA A 23 -8.79 -19.94 12.50
N PHE A 24 -7.85 -20.81 12.10
CA PHE A 24 -7.94 -21.64 10.90
C PHE A 24 -9.12 -22.64 10.95
N LEU A 25 -9.33 -23.31 12.09
CA LEU A 25 -10.46 -24.22 12.28
C LEU A 25 -11.81 -23.49 12.32
N ARG A 26 -11.86 -22.30 12.94
CA ARG A 26 -13.05 -21.43 12.88
C ARG A 26 -13.34 -20.94 11.46
N PHE A 27 -12.32 -20.64 10.67
CA PHE A 27 -12.44 -20.23 9.27
C PHE A 27 -13.05 -21.35 8.39
N ILE A 28 -12.60 -22.60 8.54
CA ILE A 28 -13.18 -23.74 7.81
C ILE A 28 -14.68 -23.89 8.13
N ASN A 29 -15.05 -23.85 9.41
CA ASN A 29 -16.45 -24.00 9.82
C ASN A 29 -17.34 -22.82 9.38
N ALA A 30 -16.82 -21.58 9.43
CA ALA A 30 -17.55 -20.40 8.94
C ALA A 30 -17.70 -20.39 7.41
N SER A 31 -16.68 -20.84 6.67
CA SER A 31 -16.69 -20.92 5.20
C SER A 31 -17.75 -21.88 4.65
N SER A 32 -18.30 -22.79 5.48
CA SER A 32 -19.36 -23.72 5.09
C SER A 32 -20.76 -23.10 5.11
N ALA A 33 -20.95 -21.91 5.70
CA ALA A 33 -22.28 -21.37 6.03
C ALA A 33 -22.84 -20.34 5.01
N ASP A 34 -21.98 -19.63 4.27
CA ASP A 34 -22.41 -18.54 3.37
C ASP A 34 -22.59 -19.00 1.91
N LYS A 35 -23.76 -18.74 1.34
CA LYS A 35 -24.10 -19.09 -0.05
C LYS A 35 -23.35 -18.24 -1.11
N ASN A 36 -22.78 -17.10 -0.72
CA ASN A 36 -21.99 -16.23 -1.60
C ASN A 36 -20.57 -16.76 -1.86
N TYR A 37 -20.08 -17.71 -1.06
CA TYR A 37 -18.68 -18.15 -1.06
C TYR A 37 -18.19 -18.78 -2.38
N ARG A 38 -19.11 -19.14 -3.30
CA ARG A 38 -18.77 -19.73 -4.62
C ARG A 38 -17.89 -18.83 -5.51
N ARG A 39 -17.75 -17.54 -5.22
CA ARG A 39 -16.83 -16.64 -5.95
C ARG A 39 -15.37 -16.65 -5.46
N LEU A 40 -15.07 -17.17 -4.26
CA LEU A 40 -13.69 -17.19 -3.75
C LEU A 40 -12.78 -18.25 -4.42
N ARG A 41 -13.31 -19.04 -5.35
CA ARG A 41 -12.53 -20.04 -6.12
C ARG A 41 -11.50 -19.44 -7.09
N CYS A 42 -11.47 -18.11 -7.27
CA CYS A 42 -10.53 -17.40 -8.16
C CYS A 42 -9.34 -16.73 -7.43
N LEU A 43 -9.19 -16.90 -6.11
CA LEU A 43 -8.06 -16.32 -5.35
C LEU A 43 -6.74 -17.13 -5.47
N SER A 44 -6.77 -18.29 -6.12
CA SER A 44 -5.58 -19.10 -6.43
C SER A 44 -4.88 -18.61 -7.70
N SER A 45 -4.12 -17.52 -7.60
CA SER A 45 -3.06 -17.18 -8.57
C SER A 45 -1.74 -16.78 -7.88
N SER A 46 -1.81 -16.19 -6.67
CA SER A 46 -0.65 -16.01 -5.79
C SER A 46 -1.06 -16.21 -4.34
N TYR A 47 -0.51 -17.25 -3.68
CA TYR A 47 -0.77 -17.55 -2.27
C TYR A 47 -0.45 -16.35 -1.37
N ALA A 48 0.62 -15.64 -1.69
CA ALA A 48 1.09 -14.44 -1.00
C ALA A 48 -0.02 -13.42 -0.76
N VAL A 49 -0.87 -13.17 -1.76
CA VAL A 49 -1.92 -12.15 -1.65
C VAL A 49 -3.12 -12.64 -0.86
N SER A 50 -3.43 -13.95 -0.92
CA SER A 50 -4.41 -14.54 0.01
C SER A 50 -3.94 -14.42 1.47
N VAL A 51 -2.63 -14.48 1.74
CA VAL A 51 -2.09 -14.24 3.09
C VAL A 51 -2.12 -12.75 3.45
N LEU A 52 -1.78 -11.81 2.56
CA LEU A 52 -1.89 -10.36 2.86
C LEU A 52 -3.33 -9.90 3.11
N ILE A 53 -4.30 -10.39 2.35
CA ILE A 53 -5.74 -10.14 2.62
C ILE A 53 -6.10 -10.70 3.99
N LYS A 54 -5.71 -11.94 4.29
CA LYS A 54 -5.95 -12.59 5.58
C LYS A 54 -5.24 -11.89 6.74
N PHE A 55 -4.07 -11.28 6.51
CA PHE A 55 -3.36 -10.43 7.46
C PHE A 55 -4.16 -9.17 7.75
N GLY A 56 -4.63 -8.45 6.71
CA GLY A 56 -5.50 -7.27 6.89
C GLY A 56 -6.81 -7.55 7.62
N TYR A 57 -7.36 -8.76 7.50
CA TYR A 57 -8.55 -9.20 8.24
C TYR A 57 -8.29 -9.71 9.67
N LEU A 58 -7.03 -9.97 10.06
CA LEU A 58 -6.68 -10.52 11.38
C LEU A 58 -5.77 -9.61 12.23
N CYS A 59 -5.02 -8.71 11.60
CA CYS A 59 -4.08 -7.81 12.25
C CYS A 59 -4.66 -6.40 12.35
N VAL A 60 -4.89 -5.95 13.59
CA VAL A 60 -5.35 -4.57 13.89
C VAL A 60 -4.18 -3.57 13.80
N THR A 61 -2.94 -4.06 13.80
CA THR A 61 -1.70 -3.28 13.71
C THR A 61 -1.20 -3.19 12.27
N PRO A 62 -0.73 -2.01 11.80
CA PRO A 62 -0.02 -1.89 10.53
C PRO A 62 1.21 -2.82 10.45
N LEU A 63 1.47 -3.36 9.26
CA LEU A 63 2.73 -4.01 8.93
C LEU A 63 3.77 -2.94 8.61
N TYR A 64 4.81 -2.84 9.43
CA TYR A 64 6.00 -2.05 9.10
C TYR A 64 6.72 -2.67 7.88
N LEU A 65 7.11 -1.83 6.91
CA LEU A 65 7.84 -2.27 5.71
C LEU A 65 9.30 -1.78 5.68
N ALA A 66 9.54 -0.51 6.03
CA ALA A 66 10.86 0.12 5.99
C ALA A 66 10.85 1.47 6.74
N GLU A 67 12.01 2.06 7.00
CA GLU A 67 12.13 3.39 7.63
C GLU A 67 13.00 4.34 6.79
N ILE A 68 12.53 5.59 6.62
CA ILE A 68 13.28 6.62 5.92
C ILE A 68 13.93 7.56 6.95
N PRO A 69 15.27 7.54 7.14
CA PRO A 69 15.96 8.47 8.03
C PRO A 69 16.14 9.84 7.37
N ILE A 70 15.81 10.93 8.09
CA ILE A 70 16.00 12.31 7.63
C ILE A 70 16.57 13.17 8.78
N GLY A 71 17.90 13.20 8.90
CA GLY A 71 18.55 13.74 10.08
C GLY A 71 18.42 12.75 11.24
N ASP A 72 18.04 13.25 12.41
CA ASP A 72 17.78 12.42 13.59
C ASP A 72 16.36 11.79 13.55
N ASP A 73 15.43 12.43 12.83
CA ASP A 73 14.03 11.99 12.69
C ASP A 73 13.89 10.76 11.77
N ARG A 74 12.93 9.90 12.13
CA ARG A 74 12.59 8.65 11.44
C ARG A 74 11.14 8.63 10.98
N TYR A 75 10.93 8.16 9.75
CA TYR A 75 9.62 8.15 9.09
C TYR A 75 9.31 6.73 8.59
N PRO A 76 8.48 5.95 9.31
CA PRO A 76 8.09 4.61 8.89
C PRO A 76 7.26 4.62 7.60
N LEU A 77 7.47 3.62 6.75
CA LEU A 77 6.53 3.21 5.72
C LEU A 77 5.78 1.97 6.23
N THR A 78 4.45 2.07 6.32
CA THR A 78 3.57 1.01 6.81
C THR A 78 2.59 0.55 5.72
N LEU A 79 2.14 -0.70 5.82
CA LEU A 79 1.01 -1.25 5.08
C LEU A 79 -0.08 -1.65 6.08
N SER A 80 -1.25 -1.02 5.97
CA SER A 80 -2.38 -1.20 6.88
C SER A 80 -3.66 -1.53 6.13
N PHE A 81 -4.67 -2.01 6.86
CA PHE A 81 -6.03 -2.20 6.37
C PHE A 81 -6.92 -1.14 7.02
N ASP A 82 -7.30 -0.07 6.29
CA ASP A 82 -8.09 1.02 6.88
C ASP A 82 -9.59 0.73 6.79
N GLY A 83 -10.14 0.09 7.83
CA GLY A 83 -11.57 -0.16 7.98
C GLY A 83 -12.47 1.10 8.04
N LYS A 84 -11.91 2.32 8.00
CA LYS A 84 -12.68 3.57 7.81
C LYS A 84 -13.04 3.80 6.34
N ILE A 85 -12.27 3.26 5.40
CA ILE A 85 -12.66 3.18 3.99
C ILE A 85 -13.45 1.86 3.84
N ARG A 86 -14.74 1.96 3.54
CA ARG A 86 -15.72 0.89 3.81
C ARG A 86 -16.22 0.16 2.56
N LYS A 87 -15.33 -0.29 1.65
CA LYS A 87 -15.67 -1.31 0.64
C LYS A 87 -14.52 -2.30 0.36
N GLU A 88 -14.66 -3.50 0.91
CA GLU A 88 -14.00 -4.76 0.47
C GLU A 88 -12.53 -4.65 -0.01
N GLY A 89 -11.58 -4.80 0.92
CA GLY A 89 -10.17 -5.05 0.57
C GLY A 89 -9.30 -3.81 0.38
N GLU A 90 -9.72 -2.64 0.87
CA GLU A 90 -8.96 -1.39 0.82
C GLU A 90 -7.75 -1.41 1.77
N LEU A 91 -6.55 -1.51 1.19
CA LEU A 91 -5.26 -1.39 1.84
C LEU A 91 -4.75 0.07 1.75
N ALA A 92 -4.01 0.49 2.77
CA ALA A 92 -3.40 1.81 2.85
C ALA A 92 -1.88 1.65 3.07
N LEU A 93 -1.10 2.11 2.09
CA LEU A 93 0.34 2.31 2.22
C LEU A 93 0.57 3.71 2.77
N SER A 94 1.13 3.85 3.98
CA SER A 94 1.25 5.12 4.70
C SER A 94 2.70 5.44 5.07
N LEU A 95 3.11 6.68 4.81
CA LEU A 95 4.39 7.25 5.23
C LEU A 95 4.13 8.18 6.42
N GLU A 96 4.61 7.77 7.60
CA GLU A 96 4.16 8.26 8.91
C GLU A 96 5.24 9.03 9.67
N ASN A 97 4.84 9.75 10.71
CA ASN A 97 5.74 10.22 11.77
C ASN A 97 5.89 9.13 12.87
N ALA A 98 6.76 9.38 13.86
CA ALA A 98 6.93 8.48 15.01
C ALA A 98 5.69 8.32 15.93
N SER A 99 4.62 9.09 15.71
CA SER A 99 3.34 9.00 16.42
C SER A 99 2.27 8.18 15.66
N GLY A 100 2.55 7.77 14.41
CA GLY A 100 1.59 7.11 13.52
C GLY A 100 0.68 8.06 12.72
N ASP A 101 0.95 9.37 12.70
CA ASP A 101 0.26 10.30 11.79
C ASP A 101 0.85 10.20 10.38
N ALA A 102 0.02 9.86 9.39
CA ALA A 102 0.45 9.80 8.00
C ALA A 102 0.66 11.19 7.37
N TYR A 103 1.89 11.46 6.93
CA TYR A 103 2.18 12.56 6.01
C TYR A 103 1.60 12.29 4.62
N TYR A 104 1.66 11.03 4.19
CA TYR A 104 1.17 10.56 2.90
C TYR A 104 0.53 9.18 3.03
N THR A 105 -0.60 8.98 2.35
CA THR A 105 -1.28 7.69 2.25
C THR A 105 -1.66 7.42 0.80
N LEU A 106 -1.36 6.22 0.31
CA LEU A 106 -1.83 5.69 -0.96
C LEU A 106 -2.84 4.57 -0.65
N GLY A 107 -4.11 4.79 -1.00
CA GLY A 107 -5.19 3.84 -0.82
C GLY A 107 -5.40 3.00 -2.08
N PHE A 108 -5.36 1.67 -1.94
CA PHE A 108 -5.47 0.74 -3.06
C PHE A 108 -6.20 -0.56 -2.68
N THR A 109 -6.78 -1.23 -3.67
CA THR A 109 -7.42 -2.55 -3.51
C THR A 109 -6.71 -3.57 -4.38
N PHE A 110 -6.54 -4.80 -3.89
CA PHE A 110 -6.14 -5.93 -4.73
C PHE A 110 -7.38 -6.68 -5.24
N GLN A 111 -7.40 -7.02 -6.53
CA GLN A 111 -8.44 -7.86 -7.13
C GLN A 111 -7.88 -8.61 -8.35
N ASN A 112 -8.11 -9.94 -8.44
CA ASN A 112 -7.83 -10.74 -9.64
C ASN A 112 -6.42 -10.55 -10.24
N ASN A 113 -5.39 -10.64 -9.39
CA ASN A 113 -3.98 -10.35 -9.69
C ASN A 113 -3.64 -8.94 -10.20
N LYS A 114 -4.48 -7.95 -9.85
CA LYS A 114 -4.35 -6.53 -10.21
C LYS A 114 -4.41 -5.67 -8.95
N ILE A 115 -3.72 -4.53 -8.99
CA ILE A 115 -3.85 -3.45 -7.99
C ILE A 115 -4.66 -2.31 -8.59
N LEU A 116 -5.62 -1.78 -7.83
CA LEU A 116 -6.44 -0.62 -8.17
C LEU A 116 -6.14 0.52 -7.19
N ILE A 117 -5.44 1.57 -7.62
CA ILE A 117 -5.17 2.77 -6.81
C ILE A 117 -6.40 3.67 -6.81
N GLY A 118 -7.08 3.75 -5.67
CA GLY A 118 -8.27 4.57 -5.46
C GLY A 118 -7.95 6.01 -5.01
N CYS A 119 -6.83 6.23 -4.33
CA CYS A 119 -6.36 7.57 -4.01
C CYS A 119 -4.85 7.63 -3.69
N ILE A 120 -4.29 8.83 -3.77
CA ILE A 120 -3.03 9.18 -3.09
C ILE A 120 -3.15 10.58 -2.50
N GLN A 121 -3.05 10.68 -1.19
CA GLN A 121 -3.30 11.90 -0.43
C GLN A 121 -2.06 12.23 0.40
N GLY A 122 -1.90 13.52 0.70
CA GLY A 122 -0.94 13.99 1.70
C GLY A 122 -1.62 14.99 2.62
N THR A 123 -1.08 15.16 3.82
CA THR A 123 -1.60 16.12 4.80
C THR A 123 -1.69 17.54 4.19
N THR A 124 -2.74 18.28 4.58
CA THR A 124 -2.98 19.65 4.09
C THR A 124 -1.98 20.67 4.63
N ASN A 125 -1.27 20.34 5.71
CA ASN A 125 -0.09 21.04 6.16
C ASN A 125 0.96 20.02 6.58
N ASP A 126 2.05 19.94 5.84
CA ASP A 126 3.16 19.02 6.08
C ASP A 126 4.31 19.67 6.86
N ASN A 127 4.17 20.95 7.25
CA ASN A 127 5.21 21.77 7.87
C ASN A 127 6.55 21.78 7.10
N GLY A 128 6.52 21.55 5.78
CA GLY A 128 7.71 21.48 4.91
C GLY A 128 8.34 20.09 4.78
N PHE A 129 7.77 19.04 5.38
CA PHE A 129 8.23 17.66 5.28
C PHE A 129 8.52 17.23 3.84
N SER A 130 7.65 17.57 2.87
CA SER A 130 7.86 17.23 1.46
C SER A 130 9.17 17.77 0.89
N ARG A 131 9.62 18.95 1.35
CA ARG A 131 10.89 19.54 0.93
C ARG A 131 12.08 18.85 1.60
N LEU A 132 11.95 18.45 2.86
CA LEU A 132 12.95 17.68 3.59
C LEU A 132 13.12 16.28 2.99
N PHE A 133 12.02 15.54 2.82
CA PHE A 133 11.98 14.24 2.14
C PHE A 133 12.52 14.31 0.72
N THR A 134 12.09 15.28 -0.09
CA THR A 134 12.61 15.43 -1.47
C THR A 134 14.11 15.75 -1.48
N LYS A 135 14.67 16.39 -0.44
CA LYS A 135 16.12 16.60 -0.33
C LYS A 135 16.84 15.31 0.09
N ALA A 136 16.32 14.59 1.08
CA ALA A 136 16.90 13.36 1.60
C ALA A 136 16.90 12.23 0.57
N VAL A 137 15.75 11.96 -0.05
CA VAL A 137 15.55 10.91 -1.05
C VAL A 137 15.94 11.41 -2.45
N PHE A 138 17.09 12.08 -2.57
CA PHE A 138 17.77 12.41 -3.82
C PHE A 138 16.86 13.01 -4.93
N GLY A 139 16.01 13.97 -4.55
CA GLY A 139 15.08 14.66 -5.44
C GLY A 139 13.83 13.89 -5.82
N LEU A 140 13.49 12.78 -5.14
CA LEU A 140 12.25 12.03 -5.32
C LEU A 140 11.16 12.64 -4.42
N ARG A 141 10.02 13.00 -5.01
CA ARG A 141 8.89 13.58 -4.27
C ARG A 141 8.19 12.49 -3.44
N PRO A 142 7.65 12.76 -2.23
CA PRO A 142 6.94 11.77 -1.43
C PRO A 142 5.83 11.04 -2.20
N LYS A 143 4.98 11.77 -2.94
CA LYS A 143 3.93 11.16 -3.77
C LYS A 143 4.47 10.21 -4.82
N SER A 144 5.63 10.52 -5.40
CA SER A 144 6.28 9.65 -6.39
C SER A 144 6.90 8.43 -5.72
N PHE A 145 7.47 8.59 -4.53
CA PHE A 145 7.98 7.51 -3.70
C PHE A 145 6.89 6.50 -3.28
N MET A 146 5.67 6.95 -2.95
CA MET A 146 4.57 6.01 -2.65
C MET A 146 4.22 5.11 -3.84
N VAL A 147 4.37 5.61 -5.08
CA VAL A 147 4.14 4.82 -6.31
C VAL A 147 5.28 3.83 -6.54
N GLU A 148 6.54 4.26 -6.38
CA GLU A 148 7.72 3.37 -6.46
C GLU A 148 7.64 2.23 -5.41
N ALA A 149 7.25 2.55 -4.17
CA ALA A 149 7.06 1.57 -3.10
C ALA A 149 5.91 0.58 -3.40
N LEU A 150 4.81 1.07 -3.98
CA LEU A 150 3.72 0.18 -4.44
C LEU A 150 4.16 -0.70 -5.63
N GLN A 151 4.99 -0.20 -6.53
CA GLN A 151 5.57 -0.98 -7.62
C GLN A 151 6.54 -2.06 -7.10
N ILE A 152 7.31 -1.78 -6.04
CA ILE A 152 8.14 -2.78 -5.34
C ILE A 152 7.27 -3.90 -4.76
N ILE A 153 6.18 -3.55 -4.06
CA ILE A 153 5.19 -4.51 -3.54
C ILE A 153 4.57 -5.33 -4.70
N ALA A 154 4.22 -4.67 -5.80
CA ALA A 154 3.61 -5.30 -6.96
C ALA A 154 4.54 -6.31 -7.65
N GLN A 155 5.82 -5.97 -7.83
CA GLN A 155 6.85 -6.90 -8.32
C GLN A 155 7.00 -8.11 -7.40
N HIS A 156 7.12 -7.88 -6.09
CA HIS A 156 7.38 -8.96 -5.12
C HIS A 156 6.23 -9.96 -5.02
N LEU A 157 4.98 -9.50 -5.19
CA LEU A 157 3.78 -10.34 -5.13
C LEU A 157 3.39 -10.99 -6.47
N ALA A 158 4.13 -10.71 -7.55
CA ALA A 158 3.84 -11.11 -8.93
C ALA A 158 2.50 -10.59 -9.48
N ILE A 159 2.19 -9.32 -9.19
CA ILE A 159 1.03 -8.60 -9.73
C ILE A 159 1.21 -8.37 -11.24
N GLU A 160 0.17 -8.67 -12.03
CA GLU A 160 0.20 -8.49 -13.50
C GLU A 160 -0.03 -7.04 -13.93
N HIS A 161 -0.88 -6.30 -13.22
CA HIS A 161 -1.22 -4.91 -13.59
C HIS A 161 -1.49 -4.00 -12.38
N ILE A 162 -1.07 -2.75 -12.49
CA ILE A 162 -1.49 -1.64 -11.62
C ILE A 162 -2.36 -0.70 -12.46
N TYR A 163 -3.55 -0.37 -11.96
CA TYR A 163 -4.42 0.66 -12.53
C TYR A 163 -4.64 1.79 -11.53
N ALA A 164 -4.69 3.03 -11.99
CA ALA A 164 -4.77 4.21 -11.13
C ALA A 164 -5.87 5.17 -11.59
N ILE A 165 -6.72 5.61 -10.65
CA ILE A 165 -7.94 6.35 -10.97
C ILE A 165 -7.64 7.73 -11.60
N LYS A 166 -8.39 8.09 -12.66
CA LYS A 166 -8.32 9.42 -13.30
C LYS A 166 -8.91 10.52 -12.42
N ASN A 167 -8.46 11.76 -12.61
CA ASN A 167 -9.09 12.95 -11.99
C ASN A 167 -10.60 13.01 -12.28
N SER A 168 -11.00 12.70 -13.51
CA SER A 168 -12.40 12.68 -13.97
C SER A 168 -13.25 11.61 -13.28
N ALA A 169 -12.62 10.49 -12.90
CA ALA A 169 -13.26 9.32 -12.31
C ALA A 169 -13.46 9.43 -10.79
N HIS A 170 -12.75 10.34 -10.13
CA HIS A 170 -12.83 10.54 -8.68
C HIS A 170 -14.22 11.12 -8.30
N ILE A 171 -15.10 10.26 -7.78
CA ILE A 171 -16.56 10.47 -7.61
C ILE A 171 -16.96 11.71 -6.78
N TYR A 172 -16.01 12.33 -6.07
CA TYR A 172 -16.22 13.57 -5.30
C TYR A 172 -16.51 14.85 -6.11
N ASN A 173 -16.63 14.79 -7.44
CA ASN A 173 -17.28 15.86 -8.24
C ASN A 173 -18.79 16.04 -7.92
N ALA A 174 -19.36 15.24 -7.00
CA ALA A 174 -20.73 15.33 -6.51
C ALA A 174 -21.04 16.57 -5.61
N LYS A 175 -20.93 17.78 -6.18
CA LYS A 175 -21.61 19.05 -5.82
C LYS A 175 -21.63 19.58 -4.36
N ARG A 176 -21.12 18.89 -3.34
CA ARG A 176 -21.37 19.22 -1.92
C ARG A 176 -20.18 19.78 -1.13
N TYR A 177 -18.94 19.61 -1.61
CA TYR A 177 -17.75 20.15 -0.94
C TYR A 177 -17.00 21.13 -1.85
N ASN A 178 -17.12 22.43 -1.54
CA ASN A 178 -16.51 23.52 -2.31
C ASN A 178 -15.01 23.71 -1.98
N LYS A 179 -14.26 22.61 -1.87
CA LYS A 179 -12.79 22.60 -1.73
C LYS A 179 -12.19 22.13 -3.04
N LYS A 180 -11.45 23.00 -3.73
CA LYS A 180 -10.60 22.61 -4.87
C LYS A 180 -9.55 21.60 -4.37
N ILE A 181 -9.74 20.32 -4.70
CA ILE A 181 -8.71 19.29 -4.50
C ILE A 181 -7.59 19.58 -5.50
N ASN A 182 -6.52 20.24 -5.04
CA ASN A 182 -5.39 20.65 -5.87
C ASN A 182 -4.38 19.49 -6.05
N LEU A 183 -4.90 18.32 -6.41
CA LEU A 183 -4.17 17.11 -6.75
C LEU A 183 -4.52 16.75 -8.18
N ASN A 184 -3.55 16.88 -9.08
CA ASN A 184 -3.65 16.37 -10.45
C ASN A 184 -3.14 14.92 -10.45
N TYR A 185 -4.04 13.96 -10.29
CA TYR A 185 -3.72 12.53 -10.34
C TYR A 185 -3.18 12.13 -11.72
N ASP A 186 -3.83 12.57 -12.80
CA ASP A 186 -3.42 12.26 -14.18
C ASP A 186 -1.96 12.67 -14.45
N GLN A 187 -1.53 13.84 -13.98
CA GLN A 187 -0.11 14.26 -14.07
C GLN A 187 0.82 13.33 -13.28
N LEU A 188 0.43 12.88 -12.07
CA LEU A 188 1.26 11.96 -11.30
C LEU A 188 1.42 10.62 -12.02
N TRP A 189 0.34 10.11 -12.63
CA TRP A 189 0.38 8.87 -13.41
C TRP A 189 1.27 9.04 -14.66
N GLN A 190 1.15 10.16 -15.38
CA GLN A 190 2.01 10.50 -16.51
C GLN A 190 3.49 10.72 -16.11
N GLU A 191 3.77 11.23 -14.91
CA GLU A 191 5.14 11.34 -14.37
C GLU A 191 5.79 9.97 -14.10
N HIS A 192 4.99 8.88 -14.04
CA HIS A 192 5.39 7.48 -13.84
C HIS A 192 5.14 6.60 -15.08
N ASP A 193 5.28 7.18 -16.27
CA ASP A 193 5.07 6.51 -17.58
C ASP A 193 3.68 5.84 -17.73
N GLY A 194 2.68 6.30 -16.97
CA GLY A 194 1.32 5.79 -17.01
C GLY A 194 0.58 6.15 -18.30
N THR A 195 -0.06 5.16 -18.93
CA THR A 195 -0.86 5.30 -20.15
C THR A 195 -2.35 5.27 -19.84
N GLU A 196 -3.19 5.91 -20.66
CA GLU A 196 -4.64 5.80 -20.49
C GLU A 196 -5.10 4.35 -20.77
N HIS A 197 -5.90 3.77 -19.87
CA HIS A 197 -6.42 2.41 -20.04
C HIS A 197 -7.86 2.41 -20.56
N ASP A 198 -8.74 3.15 -19.89
CA ASP A 198 -10.17 3.25 -20.21
C ASP A 198 -10.74 4.64 -19.82
N GLN A 199 -12.06 4.76 -19.65
CA GLN A 199 -12.71 5.99 -19.21
C GLN A 199 -12.30 6.42 -17.77
N TRP A 200 -11.87 5.48 -16.93
CA TRP A 200 -11.78 5.66 -15.48
C TRP A 200 -10.35 5.54 -14.92
N PHE A 201 -9.45 4.85 -15.63
CA PHE A 201 -8.12 4.49 -15.16
C PHE A 201 -6.98 4.83 -16.15
N TYR A 202 -5.82 5.14 -15.59
CA TYR A 202 -4.52 4.90 -16.21
C TYR A 202 -4.04 3.49 -15.89
N ALA A 203 -3.25 2.87 -16.76
CA ALA A 203 -2.40 1.73 -16.42
C ALA A 203 -1.00 2.23 -16.07
N LEU A 204 -0.43 1.75 -14.96
CA LEU A 204 0.97 2.00 -14.58
C LEU A 204 1.81 0.75 -14.86
N PRO A 205 3.10 0.90 -15.23
CA PRO A 205 3.99 -0.24 -15.34
C PRO A 205 4.27 -0.87 -13.98
N ILE A 206 4.51 -2.18 -13.94
CA ILE A 206 4.91 -2.90 -12.72
C ILE A 206 6.33 -2.50 -12.26
N GLU A 207 7.18 -2.05 -13.18
CA GLU A 207 8.54 -1.58 -12.90
C GLU A 207 8.72 -0.11 -13.31
N SER A 208 9.25 0.71 -12.40
CA SER A 208 9.58 2.12 -12.67
C SER A 208 10.76 2.21 -13.63
N LYS A 209 10.57 2.89 -14.76
CA LYS A 209 11.58 2.99 -15.82
C LYS A 209 12.72 3.93 -15.41
N ARG A 210 13.84 3.33 -15.00
CA ARG A 210 15.09 4.07 -14.75
C ARG A 210 15.60 4.70 -16.05
N LYS A 211 15.92 6.00 -15.99
CA LYS A 211 16.38 6.79 -17.14
C LYS A 211 17.88 6.65 -17.31
N ALA A 212 18.33 6.56 -18.56
CA ALA A 212 19.76 6.39 -18.84
C ALA A 212 20.54 7.61 -18.32
N MET A 213 21.76 7.40 -17.84
CA MET A 213 22.59 8.51 -17.33
C MET A 213 22.87 9.55 -18.41
N GLU A 214 22.79 9.13 -19.67
CA GLU A 214 23.04 9.87 -20.90
C GLU A 214 21.91 10.88 -21.15
N GLU A 215 20.65 10.45 -20.98
CA GLU A 215 19.44 11.28 -21.04
C GLU A 215 19.41 12.34 -19.92
N ILE A 216 19.94 12.00 -18.75
CA ILE A 216 19.94 12.88 -17.58
C ILE A 216 20.95 14.03 -17.78
N LYS A 217 20.48 15.28 -17.71
CA LYS A 217 21.33 16.50 -17.81
C LYS A 217 22.50 16.42 -16.81
N ARG A 218 23.73 16.65 -17.29
CA ARG A 218 25.00 16.41 -16.55
C ARG A 218 24.96 16.77 -15.04
N PRO A 219 24.51 17.96 -14.59
CA PRO A 219 24.50 18.30 -13.16
C PRO A 219 23.60 17.41 -12.28
N LYS A 220 22.57 16.77 -12.85
CA LYS A 220 21.66 15.88 -12.12
C LYS A 220 22.11 14.41 -12.08
N ARG A 221 23.15 14.03 -12.84
CA ARG A 221 23.59 12.62 -12.95
C ARG A 221 24.05 12.02 -11.62
N LYS A 222 24.73 12.79 -10.77
CA LYS A 222 25.13 12.34 -9.43
C LYS A 222 23.89 11.97 -8.59
N MET A 223 22.98 12.93 -8.42
CA MET A 223 21.73 12.77 -7.67
C MET A 223 20.88 11.58 -8.17
N TYR A 224 20.81 11.34 -9.48
CA TYR A 224 20.07 10.19 -10.01
C TYR A 224 20.73 8.83 -9.71
N ARG A 225 22.07 8.76 -9.68
CA ARG A 225 22.78 7.52 -9.27
C ARG A 225 22.56 7.23 -7.79
N GLU A 226 22.68 8.25 -6.95
CA GLU A 226 22.42 8.14 -5.51
C GLU A 226 20.98 7.73 -5.24
N ARG A 227 20.00 8.29 -5.97
CA ARG A 227 18.60 7.85 -5.92
C ARG A 227 18.41 6.38 -6.28
N TYR A 228 19.01 5.92 -7.38
CA TYR A 228 18.82 4.55 -7.83
C TYR A 228 19.47 3.53 -6.89
N LEU A 229 20.67 3.81 -6.38
CA LEU A 229 21.31 3.01 -5.34
C LEU A 229 20.47 2.95 -4.05
N TRP A 230 19.91 4.09 -3.63
CA TRP A 230 19.01 4.14 -2.46
C TRP A 230 17.71 3.35 -2.69
N LEU A 231 17.10 3.45 -3.87
CA LEU A 231 15.90 2.67 -4.21
C LEU A 231 16.17 1.16 -4.29
N ASP A 232 17.37 0.74 -4.66
CA ASP A 232 17.77 -0.69 -4.62
C ASP A 232 17.87 -1.18 -3.17
N GLN A 233 18.60 -0.46 -2.32
CA GLN A 233 18.73 -0.78 -0.88
C GLN A 233 17.37 -0.79 -0.17
N PHE A 234 16.53 0.20 -0.46
CA PHE A 234 15.18 0.33 0.09
C PHE A 234 14.24 -0.78 -0.38
N LYS A 235 14.37 -1.24 -1.63
CA LYS A 235 13.63 -2.39 -2.16
C LYS A 235 13.98 -3.68 -1.41
N ASP A 236 15.26 -3.90 -1.11
CA ASP A 236 15.71 -5.07 -0.36
C ASP A 236 15.19 -5.07 1.09
N GLU A 237 15.16 -3.90 1.76
CA GLU A 237 14.55 -3.73 3.10
C GLU A 237 13.05 -4.07 3.08
N MET A 238 12.28 -3.44 2.17
CA MET A 238 10.84 -3.72 2.02
C MET A 238 10.55 -5.20 1.76
N ILE A 239 11.32 -5.85 0.89
CA ILE A 239 11.14 -7.26 0.56
C ILE A 239 11.45 -8.14 1.79
N HIS A 240 12.48 -7.81 2.57
CA HIS A 240 12.78 -8.56 3.79
C HIS A 240 11.66 -8.46 4.84
N SER A 241 11.06 -7.28 5.02
CA SER A 241 9.90 -7.12 5.90
C SER A 241 8.63 -7.84 5.41
N LEU A 242 8.47 -8.05 4.10
CA LEU A 242 7.36 -8.81 3.52
C LEU A 242 7.54 -10.34 3.64
N GLN A 243 8.78 -10.85 3.61
CA GLN A 243 9.07 -12.30 3.62
C GLN A 243 8.40 -13.10 4.77
N PRO A 244 8.42 -12.67 6.05
CA PRO A 244 7.76 -13.38 7.15
C PRO A 244 6.23 -13.52 6.96
N CYS A 245 5.59 -12.56 6.31
CA CYS A 245 4.16 -12.63 6.00
C CYS A 245 3.85 -13.69 4.93
N LEU A 246 4.82 -14.05 4.08
CA LEU A 246 4.64 -15.07 3.04
C LEU A 246 4.99 -16.48 3.53
N LEU A 247 5.99 -16.58 4.40
CA LEU A 247 6.52 -17.86 4.92
C LEU A 247 5.73 -18.46 6.09
N CYS A 248 4.71 -17.76 6.61
CA CYS A 248 3.71 -18.33 7.54
C CYS A 248 2.62 -19.15 6.81
N SER A 249 3.01 -19.98 5.84
CA SER A 249 2.11 -20.75 4.95
C SER A 249 2.11 -22.26 5.21
#